data_AF-A0A9J5ZT34-F1
#
_entry.id   AF-A0A9J5ZT34-F1
#
_cell.length_a   1.000
_cell.length_b   1.000
_cell.length_c   1.000
_cell.angle_alpha   90.00
_cell.angle_beta   90.00
_cell.angle_gamma   90.00
#
_symmetry.space_group_name_H-M   'P 1'
#
loop_
_entity.id
_entity.type
_entity.pdbx_description
1 polymer ?
#
loop_
_entity_poly.entity_id
_entity_poly.type
_entity_poly.pdbx_seq_one_letter_code
_entity_poly.pdbx_strand_id
1 'polypeptide(L)'
;MRENGWESLLDDVFSFCDVHDILIPKLDESYFPGKSKRKSSGVNYAHHLRVEVFFVVIDVQLQELNDRFDVVSSDLLLGMGSLNPVNSFSNFDKEYENSSRTIVNE
;
A
#
# COMPACT_ATOMS: atom_id res chain seq x y z
N MET A 1 0.84 3.47 -1.94
CA MET A 1 0.48 2.14 -2.49
C MET A 1 -0.88 2.09 -3.19
N ARG A 2 -1.93 2.76 -2.68
CA ARG A 2 -3.22 2.85 -3.40
C ARG A 2 -3.16 3.75 -4.62
N GLU A 3 -2.70 4.98 -4.42
CA GLU A 3 -2.64 6.01 -5.46
C GLU A 3 -1.26 6.05 -6.15
N ASN A 4 -0.18 5.89 -5.40
CA ASN A 4 1.21 5.95 -5.86
C ASN A 4 2.06 4.80 -5.29
N GLY A 5 3.25 4.54 -5.83
CA GLY A 5 4.22 3.58 -5.28
C GLY A 5 3.88 2.09 -5.45
N TRP A 6 2.79 1.75 -6.16
CA TRP A 6 2.52 0.37 -6.55
C TRP A 6 3.56 -0.15 -7.56
N GLU A 7 3.88 0.68 -8.56
CA GLU A 7 4.85 0.33 -9.60
C GLU A 7 6.25 0.16 -9.01
N SER A 8 6.71 1.10 -8.18
CA SER A 8 8.01 0.97 -7.49
C SER A 8 8.09 -0.28 -6.61
N LEU A 9 7.00 -0.64 -5.92
CA LEU A 9 6.96 -1.88 -5.15
C LEU A 9 7.08 -3.11 -6.05
N LEU A 10 6.39 -3.12 -7.20
CA LEU A 10 6.53 -4.23 -8.15
C LEU A 10 7.95 -4.32 -8.69
N ASP A 11 8.60 -3.19 -9.00
CA ASP A 11 9.99 -3.15 -9.45
C ASP A 11 10.93 -3.73 -8.39
N ASP A 12 10.75 -3.34 -7.12
CA ASP A 12 11.53 -3.87 -5.99
C ASP A 12 11.32 -5.39 -5.82
N VAL A 13 10.06 -5.84 -5.92
CA VAL A 13 9.70 -7.27 -5.80
C VAL A 13 10.26 -8.07 -6.98
N PHE A 14 10.21 -7.54 -8.20
CA PHE A 14 10.78 -8.20 -9.38
C PHE A 14 12.30 -8.26 -9.28
N SER A 15 12.96 -7.16 -8.90
CA SER A 15 14.39 -7.16 -8.65
C SER A 15 14.80 -8.18 -7.59
N PHE A 16 14.01 -8.32 -6.52
CA PHE A 16 14.25 -9.34 -5.50
C PHE A 16 14.09 -10.76 -6.06
N CYS A 17 13.01 -11.02 -6.81
CA CYS A 17 12.76 -12.32 -7.43
C CYS A 17 13.89 -12.70 -8.40
N ASP A 18 14.35 -11.76 -9.23
CA ASP A 18 15.45 -11.95 -10.18
C ASP A 18 16.77 -12.31 -9.47
N VAL A 19 17.07 -11.66 -8.35
CA VAL A 19 18.28 -11.95 -7.54
C VAL A 19 18.22 -13.33 -6.90
N HIS A 20 17.03 -13.87 -6.66
CA HIS A 20 16.80 -15.12 -5.93
C HIS A 20 16.28 -16.26 -6.81
N ASP A 21 16.31 -16.11 -8.14
CA ASP A 21 15.79 -17.09 -9.11
C ASP A 21 14.33 -17.52 -8.83
N ILE A 22 13.52 -16.61 -8.30
CA ILE A 22 12.11 -16.84 -8.01
C ILE A 22 11.32 -16.58 -9.30
N LEU A 23 10.59 -17.60 -9.76
CA LEU A 23 9.74 -17.48 -10.95
C LEU A 23 8.63 -16.44 -10.74
N ILE A 24 8.67 -15.38 -11.53
CA ILE A 24 7.64 -14.34 -11.55
C ILE A 24 6.45 -14.85 -12.39
N PRO A 25 5.23 -14.93 -11.82
CA PRO A 25 4.04 -15.27 -12.59
C PRO A 25 3.69 -14.14 -13.57
N LYS A 26 3.08 -14.49 -14.70
CA LYS A 26 2.60 -13.51 -15.68
C LYS A 26 1.44 -12.70 -15.10
N LEU A 27 1.71 -11.43 -14.79
CA LEU A 27 0.76 -10.56 -14.12
C LEU A 27 -0.41 -10.10 -15.02
N ASP A 28 -0.21 -10.15 -16.33
CA ASP A 28 -1.20 -9.80 -17.35
C ASP A 28 -2.19 -10.93 -17.68
N GLU A 29 -1.89 -12.17 -17.27
CA GLU A 29 -2.81 -13.29 -17.43
C GLU A 29 -4.07 -13.14 -16.57
N SER A 30 -5.18 -13.71 -17.06
CA SER A 30 -6.45 -13.70 -16.34
C SER A 30 -6.31 -14.39 -14.98
N TYR A 31 -6.84 -13.76 -13.94
CA TYR A 31 -6.90 -14.35 -12.62
C TYR A 31 -8.02 -15.40 -12.53
N PHE A 32 -7.67 -16.59 -12.04
CA PHE A 32 -8.61 -17.69 -11.79
C PHE A 32 -8.64 -18.00 -10.29
N PRO A 33 -9.70 -17.63 -9.57
CA PRO A 33 -9.82 -17.96 -8.16
C PRO A 33 -9.97 -19.48 -7.97
N GLY A 34 -9.01 -20.09 -7.27
CA GLY A 34 -9.00 -21.51 -6.93
C GLY A 34 -8.66 -22.45 -8.11
N LYS A 35 -9.13 -23.71 -8.05
CA LYS A 35 -8.81 -24.75 -9.04
C LYS A 35 -9.70 -24.71 -10.30
N SER A 36 -10.68 -23.81 -10.36
CA SER A 36 -11.66 -23.78 -11.45
C SER A 36 -11.22 -22.86 -12.57
N LYS A 37 -10.70 -23.44 -13.65
CA LYS A 37 -10.43 -22.71 -14.91
C LYS A 37 -11.70 -22.22 -15.63
N ARG A 38 -12.89 -22.64 -15.19
CA ARG A 38 -14.17 -22.31 -15.86
C ARG A 38 -14.76 -20.96 -15.44
N LYS A 39 -14.25 -20.34 -14.38
CA LYS A 39 -14.69 -19.00 -13.95
C LYS A 39 -13.49 -18.07 -13.99
N SER A 40 -13.23 -17.46 -15.14
CA SER A 40 -12.33 -16.30 -15.17
C SER A 40 -12.99 -15.21 -14.32
N SER A 41 -12.22 -14.58 -13.43
CA SER A 41 -12.69 -13.42 -12.67
C SER A 41 -12.98 -12.19 -13.55
N GLY A 42 -12.54 -12.22 -14.81
CA GLY A 42 -12.64 -11.08 -15.73
C GLY A 42 -11.57 -10.01 -15.47
N VAL A 43 -10.71 -10.20 -14.46
CA VAL A 43 -9.58 -9.34 -14.15
C VAL A 43 -8.26 -10.09 -14.35
N ASN A 44 -7.16 -9.36 -14.52
CA ASN A 44 -5.83 -9.96 -14.57
C ASN A 44 -5.25 -10.16 -13.17
N TYR A 45 -4.15 -10.91 -13.09
CA TYR A 45 -3.49 -11.23 -11.84
C TYR A 45 -2.96 -9.98 -11.11
N ALA A 46 -2.42 -9.00 -11.85
CA ALA A 46 -1.99 -7.71 -11.29
C ALA A 46 -3.12 -7.00 -10.53
N HIS A 47 -4.32 -6.92 -11.15
CA HIS A 47 -5.48 -6.27 -10.57
C HIS A 47 -5.95 -7.00 -9.32
N HIS A 48 -6.06 -8.33 -9.37
CA HIS A 48 -6.45 -9.13 -8.21
C HIS A 48 -5.51 -8.87 -7.02
N LEU A 49 -4.19 -8.93 -7.24
CA LEU A 49 -3.22 -8.64 -6.18
C LEU A 49 -3.39 -7.22 -5.64
N ARG A 50 -3.39 -6.19 -6.50
CA ARG A 50 -3.42 -4.80 -6.05
C ARG A 50 -4.73 -4.46 -5.33
N VAL A 51 -5.87 -4.74 -5.97
CA VAL A 51 -7.17 -4.22 -5.57
C VAL A 51 -7.88 -5.16 -4.61
N GLU A 52 -7.83 -6.47 -4.85
CA GLU A 52 -8.60 -7.42 -4.05
C GLU A 52 -7.81 -7.95 -2.84
N VAL A 53 -6.47 -7.95 -2.91
CA VAL A 53 -5.62 -8.40 -1.80
C VAL A 53 -5.01 -7.21 -1.05
N PHE A 54 -4.15 -6.43 -1.70
CA PHE A 54 -3.38 -5.40 -1.01
C PHE A 54 -4.25 -4.28 -0.45
N PHE A 55 -5.24 -3.78 -1.20
CA PHE A 55 -6.11 -2.72 -0.68
C PHE A 55 -6.88 -3.19 0.55
N VAL A 56 -7.42 -4.41 0.53
CA VAL A 56 -8.11 -4.99 1.67
C VAL A 56 -7.20 -5.08 2.89
N VAL A 57 -5.96 -5.53 2.71
CA VAL A 57 -4.98 -5.59 3.82
C VAL A 57 -4.68 -4.20 4.37
N ILE A 58 -4.46 -3.21 3.51
CA ILE A 58 -4.18 -1.83 3.94
C ILE A 58 -5.42 -1.24 4.65
N ASP A 59 -6.64 -1.54 4.20
CA ASP A 59 -7.88 -1.06 4.83
C ASP A 59 -8.02 -1.64 6.23
N VAL A 60 -7.75 -2.93 6.40
CA VAL A 60 -7.77 -3.59 7.72
C VAL A 60 -6.72 -2.99 8.65
N GLN A 61 -5.49 -2.80 8.16
CA GLN A 61 -4.43 -2.20 8.97
C GLN A 61 -4.75 -0.74 9.36
N LEU A 62 -5.32 0.03 8.43
CA LEU A 62 -5.73 1.41 8.70
C LEU A 62 -6.86 1.46 9.74
N GLN A 63 -7.85 0.57 9.61
CA GLN A 63 -8.93 0.46 10.59
C GLN A 63 -8.39 0.12 11.97
N GLU A 64 -7.50 -0.87 12.07
CA GLU A 64 -6.92 -1.26 13.36
C GLU A 64 -6.11 -0.13 14.01
N LEU A 65 -5.38 0.66 13.22
CA LEU A 65 -4.69 1.85 13.71
C LEU A 65 -5.69 2.89 14.24
N ASN A 66 -6.74 3.19 13.47
CA ASN A 66 -7.79 4.15 13.86
C ASN A 66 -8.57 3.71 15.10
N ASP A 67 -8.73 2.41 15.32
CA ASP A 67 -9.40 1.86 16.50
C ASP A 67 -8.50 1.95 17.77
N ARG A 68 -7.17 1.97 17.59
CA ARG A 68 -6.20 2.00 18.70
C ARG A 68 -5.75 3.42 19.08
N PHE A 69 -5.71 4.34 18.12
CA PHE A 69 -5.18 5.69 18.30
C PHE A 69 -6.25 6.73 18.04
N ASP A 70 -6.41 7.65 18.99
CA ASP A 70 -7.23 8.85 18.77
C ASP A 70 -6.53 9.83 17.82
N VAL A 71 -7.21 10.94 17.51
CA VAL A 71 -6.71 11.96 16.59
C VAL A 71 -5.34 12.49 17.06
N VAL A 72 -5.21 12.80 18.35
CA VAL A 72 -3.98 13.38 18.93
C VAL A 72 -2.82 12.40 18.83
N SER A 73 -3.05 11.13 19.16
CA SER A 73 -2.02 10.10 19.10
C SER A 73 -1.61 9.77 17.67
N SER A 74 -2.57 9.78 16.74
CA SER A 74 -2.33 9.57 15.31
C SER A 74 -1.50 10.71 14.70
N ASP A 75 -1.84 11.96 15.03
CA ASP A 75 -1.08 13.13 14.59
C ASP A 75 0.35 13.12 15.16
N LEU A 76 0.50 12.75 16.43
CA LEU A 76 1.81 12.60 17.05
C LEU A 76 2.64 11.52 16.36
N LEU A 77 2.07 10.35 16.04
CA LEU A 77 2.74 9.28 15.31
C LEU A 77 3.18 9.72 13.91
N LEU A 78 2.32 10.45 13.20
CA LEU A 78 2.64 11.03 11.90
C LEU A 78 3.80 12.02 12.02
N GLY A 79 3.75 12.90 13.03
CA GLY A 79 4.81 13.86 13.35
C GLY A 79 6.13 13.18 13.72
N MET A 80 6.11 12.07 14.45
CA MET A 80 7.33 11.28 14.75
C MET A 80 8.01 10.75 13.48
N GLY A 81 7.26 10.52 12.39
CA GLY A 81 7.83 10.16 11.09
C GLY A 81 8.79 11.22 10.53
N SER A 82 8.64 12.49 10.94
CA SER A 82 9.54 13.58 10.58
C SER A 82 10.93 13.47 11.25
N LEU A 83 10.99 12.77 12.39
CA LEU A 83 12.19 12.54 13.17
C LEU A 83 12.98 11.31 12.68
N ASN A 84 12.67 10.79 11.49
CA ASN A 84 13.37 9.64 10.92
C ASN A 84 14.75 10.06 10.35
N PRO A 85 15.87 9.62 10.95
CA PRO A 85 17.21 9.99 10.49
C PRO A 85 17.61 9.31 9.17
N VAL A 86 16.94 8.20 8.78
CA VAL A 86 17.28 7.41 7.58
C VAL A 86 17.22 8.26 6.30
N ASN A 87 16.28 9.22 6.25
CA ASN A 87 16.14 10.16 5.14
C ASN A 87 16.52 11.58 5.55
N SER A 88 17.50 11.73 6.44
CA SER A 88 18.05 13.01 6.91
C SER A 88 16.97 14.01 7.35
N PHE A 89 15.93 13.53 8.06
CA PHE A 89 14.81 14.34 8.53
C PHE A 89 14.04 15.09 7.41
N SER A 90 14.05 14.59 6.17
CA SER A 90 13.43 15.24 4.99
C SER A 90 11.94 15.54 5.07
N ASN A 91 11.25 15.10 6.13
CA ASN A 91 9.84 15.38 6.38
C ASN A 91 9.61 16.38 7.52
N PHE A 92 10.66 16.86 8.20
CA PHE A 92 10.56 17.83 9.30
C PHE A 92 9.94 19.15 8.88
N ASP A 93 10.27 19.65 7.69
CA ASP A 93 9.79 20.95 7.21
C ASP A 93 8.47 20.87 6.40
N LYS A 94 7.82 19.69 6.28
CA LYS A 94 6.69 19.46 5.36
C LYS A 94 5.29 19.65 5.98
N GLU A 95 5.16 20.33 7.12
CA GLU A 95 3.94 20.30 7.96
C GLU A 95 2.65 20.97 7.43
N TYR A 96 2.56 21.49 6.20
CA TYR A 96 1.40 22.33 5.83
C TYR A 96 0.33 21.76 4.87
N GLU A 97 0.40 20.51 4.40
CA GLU A 97 -0.62 20.03 3.42
C GLU A 97 -1.55 18.90 3.86
N ASN A 98 -1.30 18.21 4.98
CA ASN A 98 -2.12 17.05 5.37
C ASN A 98 -3.07 17.29 6.55
N SER A 99 -2.89 18.35 7.34
CA SER A 99 -3.86 18.73 8.38
C SER A 99 -5.19 19.26 7.80
N SER A 100 -5.16 19.85 6.60
CA SER A 100 -6.35 20.46 5.98
C SER A 100 -7.31 19.50 5.28
N ARG A 101 -6.98 18.22 5.06
CA ARG A 101 -7.87 17.28 4.35
C ARG A 101 -8.88 16.58 5.25
N THR A 102 -8.66 16.54 6.57
CA THR A 102 -9.61 15.92 7.52
C THR A 102 -10.74 16.89 7.92
N ILE A 103 -10.56 18.20 7.73
CA ILE A 103 -11.51 19.23 8.19
C ILE A 103 -12.54 19.65 7.12
N VAL A 104 -12.50 19.09 5.91
CA VAL A 104 -13.38 19.52 4.80
C VAL A 104 -14.49 18.49 4.47
N ASN A 105 -14.56 17.38 5.21
CA ASN A 105 -15.61 16.37 5.03
C ASN A 105 -16.48 16.20 6.29
N GLU A 106 -16.84 17.32 6.93
CA GLU A 106 -17.96 17.37 7.88
C GLU A 106 -19.13 18.16 7.28
#